data_AF-A0A7V4SSV0-F1
#
_entry.id   AF-A0A7V4SSV0-F1
#
_cell.length_a   1.000
_cell.length_b   1.000
_cell.length_c   1.000
_cell.angle_alpha   90.00
_cell.angle_beta   90.00
_cell.angle_gamma   90.00
#
_symmetry.space_group_name_H-M   'P 1'
#
loop_
_entity.id
_entity.type
_entity.pdbx_description
1 polymer ?
#
loop_
_entity_poly.entity_id
_entity_poly.type
_entity_poly.pdbx_seq_one_letter_code
_entity_poly.pdbx_strand_id
1 'polypeptide(L)'
;MVTIAPHASTASGDGATSIQPFFPDYLIKPVREQAKGMVESVSAYDDLIYAAAKKYDIEPALLKAVIQAESSFNPNAVSAAGAQGLMQLMPSTAAALGVSDPFDPAQNIDGGARYLKQQLERFGDTALALAAYNAGPASVIKYNGIPPYRQTQDYVNKVLSFMNSYSSR
;
A
#
# COMPACT_ATOMS: atom_id res chain seq x y z
N MET A 1 50.62 33.07 35.10
CA MET A 1 49.64 34.10 35.53
C MET A 1 48.56 33.35 36.30
N VAL A 2 48.75 33.13 37.61
CA VAL A 2 48.39 34.05 38.74
C VAL A 2 46.87 34.26 38.79
N THR A 3 46.14 33.47 39.60
CA THR A 3 45.55 33.83 40.93
C THR A 3 44.27 34.69 40.72
N ILE A 4 43.10 34.60 41.39
CA ILE A 4 42.72 34.40 42.80
C ILE A 4 41.18 34.22 42.86
N ALA A 5 40.66 33.46 43.83
CA ALA A 5 39.25 33.49 44.28
C ALA A 5 38.99 34.67 45.26
N PRO A 6 37.73 34.97 45.63
CA PRO A 6 37.18 34.57 46.96
C PRO A 6 35.70 34.12 46.93
N HIS A 7 35.24 33.15 47.75
CA HIS A 7 34.64 33.27 49.11
C HIS A 7 33.57 34.37 49.24
N ALA A 8 32.39 34.23 49.87
CA ALA A 8 31.69 33.20 50.63
C ALA A 8 30.22 33.69 50.82
N SER A 9 29.28 32.82 51.20
CA SER A 9 28.43 33.02 52.41
C SER A 9 27.28 32.00 52.47
N THR A 10 27.02 31.56 53.68
CA THR A 10 26.15 30.48 54.15
C THR A 10 24.73 30.94 54.49
N ALA A 11 23.72 30.10 54.21
CA ALA A 11 22.48 29.91 55.00
C ALA A 11 21.72 28.72 54.36
N SER A 12 21.63 27.52 54.96
CA SER A 12 20.74 27.12 56.08
C SER A 12 19.29 27.55 55.89
N GLY A 13 18.43 26.58 55.60
CA GLY A 13 16.97 26.77 55.48
C GLY A 13 16.29 25.49 54.99
N ASP A 14 16.12 24.52 55.89
CA ASP A 14 15.20 23.40 55.71
C ASP A 14 13.76 23.93 55.63
N GLY A 15 12.97 23.39 54.71
CA GLY A 15 11.55 23.75 54.60
C GLY A 15 10.90 23.12 53.38
N ALA A 16 10.46 21.88 53.55
CA ALA A 16 9.65 21.14 52.59
C ALA A 16 8.49 22.00 52.08
N THR A 17 8.59 22.46 50.84
CA THR A 17 7.46 22.94 50.06
C THR A 17 7.28 21.97 48.92
N SER A 18 6.15 21.27 48.95
CA SER A 18 5.67 20.37 47.92
C SER A 18 5.52 21.13 46.61
N ILE A 19 6.59 21.18 45.82
CA ILE A 19 6.55 21.58 44.41
C ILE A 19 5.74 20.52 43.67
N GLN A 20 4.45 20.80 43.47
CA GLN A 20 3.70 20.13 42.43
C GLN A 20 4.38 20.48 41.09
N PRO A 21 4.77 19.50 40.26
CA PRO A 21 5.19 19.83 38.91
C PRO A 21 4.03 20.51 38.19
N PHE A 22 4.24 21.76 37.81
CA PHE A 22 3.42 22.49 36.85
C PHE A 22 3.57 21.77 35.50
N PHE A 23 2.67 20.84 35.22
CA PHE A 23 2.51 20.29 33.88
C PHE A 23 1.68 21.30 33.08
N PRO A 24 2.22 21.95 32.04
CA PRO A 24 1.39 22.74 31.14
C PRO A 24 0.29 21.82 30.57
N ASP A 25 -0.95 22.33 30.52
CA ASP A 25 -2.19 21.67 30.06
C ASP A 25 -2.19 21.17 28.60
N TYR A 26 -1.02 21.04 28.00
CA TYR A 26 -0.83 20.62 26.63
C TYR A 26 -0.27 19.20 26.54
N LEU A 27 -0.80 18.21 27.26
CA LEU A 27 -0.42 16.81 27.02
C LEU A 27 -1.36 15.68 27.54
N ILE A 28 -2.69 15.85 27.51
CA ILE A 28 -3.59 14.68 27.31
C ILE A 28 -4.72 15.06 26.36
N LYS A 29 -4.46 14.97 25.06
CA LYS A 29 -5.54 14.66 24.13
C LYS A 29 -5.84 13.17 24.31
N PRO A 30 -7.11 12.73 24.43
CA PRO A 30 -7.38 11.30 24.47
C PRO A 30 -6.77 10.67 23.21
N VAL A 31 -5.94 9.64 23.41
CA VAL A 31 -5.32 8.79 22.36
C VAL A 31 -6.37 8.27 21.36
N ARG A 32 -7.65 8.38 21.70
CA ARG A 32 -8.81 8.05 20.87
C ARG A 32 -8.95 8.85 19.58
N GLU A 33 -8.44 10.08 19.48
CA GLU A 33 -8.61 10.88 18.25
C GLU A 33 -7.51 10.61 17.20
N GLN A 34 -6.33 10.11 17.61
CA GLN A 34 -5.27 9.67 16.67
C GLN A 34 -5.38 8.18 16.29
N ALA A 35 -6.24 7.43 16.95
CA ALA A 35 -6.57 6.04 16.57
C ALA A 35 -7.55 5.93 15.38
N LYS A 36 -7.96 7.06 14.78
CA LYS A 36 -8.91 7.07 13.66
C LYS A 36 -8.28 6.68 12.31
N GLY A 37 -6.96 6.52 12.25
CA GLY A 37 -6.21 6.13 11.04
C GLY A 37 -5.33 4.87 11.18
N MET A 38 -5.36 4.18 12.33
CA MET A 38 -4.49 3.02 12.59
C MET A 38 -5.19 1.66 12.48
N VAL A 39 -6.47 1.65 12.09
CA VAL A 39 -7.13 0.44 11.58
C VAL A 39 -7.33 0.67 10.08
N GLU A 40 -6.24 0.69 9.32
CA GLU A 40 -6.38 0.57 7.86
C GLU A 40 -6.96 -0.82 7.57
N SER A 41 -8.17 -0.81 7.02
CA SER A 41 -9.09 -1.94 6.97
C SER A 41 -8.43 -3.21 6.46
N VAL A 42 -8.55 -4.29 7.24
CA VAL A 42 -8.62 -5.65 6.70
C VAL A 42 -9.65 -5.58 5.57
N SER A 43 -9.22 -5.88 4.34
CA SER A 43 -10.13 -5.86 3.22
C SER A 43 -11.10 -7.02 3.39
N ALA A 44 -12.37 -6.83 3.03
CA ALA A 44 -13.34 -7.94 3.00
C ALA A 44 -12.87 -9.10 2.09
N TYR A 45 -11.85 -8.87 1.26
CA TYR A 45 -11.31 -9.83 0.31
C TYR A 45 -9.97 -10.43 0.74
N ASP A 46 -9.45 -10.16 1.94
CA ASP A 46 -8.11 -10.62 2.33
C ASP A 46 -7.95 -12.15 2.22
N ASP A 47 -8.95 -12.95 2.58
CA ASP A 47 -8.90 -14.41 2.41
C ASP A 47 -8.81 -14.83 0.94
N LEU A 48 -9.56 -14.15 0.05
CA LEU A 48 -9.51 -14.41 -1.39
C LEU A 48 -8.16 -13.99 -1.98
N ILE A 49 -7.63 -12.86 -1.53
CA ILE A 49 -6.31 -12.36 -1.93
C ILE A 49 -5.22 -13.35 -1.51
N TYR A 50 -5.23 -13.80 -0.25
CA TYR A 50 -4.26 -14.78 0.25
C TYR A 50 -4.36 -16.11 -0.50
N ALA A 51 -5.58 -16.60 -0.75
CA ALA A 51 -5.78 -17.84 -1.50
C ALA A 51 -5.25 -17.75 -2.93
N ALA A 52 -5.57 -16.67 -3.67
CA ALA A 52 -5.10 -16.46 -5.02
C ALA A 52 -3.58 -16.21 -5.08
N ALA A 53 -3.05 -15.37 -4.20
CA ALA A 53 -1.62 -15.11 -4.07
C ALA A 53 -0.83 -16.40 -3.84
N LYS A 54 -1.29 -17.25 -2.92
CA LYS A 54 -0.69 -18.56 -2.68
C LYS A 54 -0.79 -19.48 -3.89
N LYS A 55 -1.95 -19.54 -4.55
CA LYS A 55 -2.18 -20.39 -5.72
C LYS A 55 -1.25 -20.06 -6.89
N TYR A 56 -0.98 -18.78 -7.11
CA TYR A 56 -0.18 -18.30 -8.23
C TYR A 56 1.25 -17.92 -7.86
N ASP A 57 1.68 -18.17 -6.62
CA ASP A 57 3.02 -17.83 -6.12
C ASP A 57 3.35 -16.34 -6.37
N ILE A 58 2.50 -15.48 -5.82
CA ILE A 58 2.60 -14.03 -5.82
C ILE A 58 2.67 -13.58 -4.36
N GLU A 59 3.45 -12.55 -4.05
CA GLU A 59 3.41 -11.94 -2.72
C GLU A 59 2.01 -11.36 -2.43
N PRO A 60 1.35 -11.73 -1.31
CA PRO A 60 0.02 -11.23 -0.98
C PRO A 60 -0.06 -9.70 -0.95
N ALA A 61 0.98 -9.03 -0.47
CA ALA A 61 1.09 -7.57 -0.45
C ALA A 61 1.05 -6.96 -1.86
N LEU A 62 1.71 -7.58 -2.84
CA LEU A 62 1.70 -7.14 -4.23
C LEU A 62 0.29 -7.28 -4.84
N LEU A 63 -0.36 -8.43 -4.66
CA LEU A 63 -1.71 -8.65 -5.20
C LEU A 63 -2.72 -7.67 -4.59
N LYS A 64 -2.64 -7.46 -3.27
CA LYS A 64 -3.46 -6.48 -2.55
C LYS A 64 -3.21 -5.05 -3.04
N ALA A 65 -1.96 -4.69 -3.29
CA ALA A 65 -1.56 -3.39 -3.83
C ALA A 65 -2.13 -3.13 -5.23
N VAL A 66 -2.13 -4.14 -6.11
CA VAL A 66 -2.76 -4.05 -7.43
C VAL A 66 -4.26 -3.79 -7.28
N ILE A 67 -4.99 -4.57 -6.47
CA ILE A 67 -6.43 -4.38 -6.26
C ILE A 67 -6.75 -2.98 -5.73
N GLN A 68 -5.96 -2.49 -4.76
CA GLN A 68 -6.12 -1.13 -4.23
C GLN A 68 -5.88 -0.07 -5.32
N ALA A 69 -4.86 -0.25 -6.16
CA ALA A 69 -4.54 0.68 -7.24
C ALA A 69 -5.62 0.72 -8.32
N GLU A 70 -6.20 -0.43 -8.66
CA GLU A 70 -7.18 -0.62 -9.73
C GLU A 70 -8.58 -0.12 -9.35
N SER A 71 -9.10 -0.57 -8.21
CA SER A 71 -10.51 -0.38 -7.86
C SER A 71 -10.73 0.25 -6.49
N SER A 72 -9.68 0.44 -5.69
CA SER A 72 -9.81 0.76 -4.26
C SER A 72 -10.76 -0.19 -3.54
N PHE A 73 -10.67 -1.48 -3.88
CA PHE A 73 -11.54 -2.57 -3.40
C PHE A 73 -13.03 -2.45 -3.75
N ASN A 74 -13.39 -1.70 -4.80
CA ASN A 74 -14.76 -1.69 -5.32
C ASN A 74 -15.00 -2.84 -6.33
N PRO A 75 -15.79 -3.87 -5.99
CA PRO A 75 -16.02 -5.01 -6.88
C PRO A 75 -16.90 -4.67 -8.08
N ASN A 76 -17.62 -3.53 -8.04
CA ASN A 76 -18.48 -3.06 -9.12
C ASN A 76 -17.81 -1.97 -9.97
N ALA A 77 -16.49 -1.76 -9.83
CA ALA A 77 -15.78 -0.73 -10.57
C ALA A 77 -15.80 -1.01 -12.08
N VAL A 78 -16.10 0.03 -12.86
CA VAL A 78 -16.03 0.01 -14.32
C VAL A 78 -15.27 1.25 -14.79
N SER A 79 -14.18 1.07 -15.52
CA SER A 79 -13.45 2.20 -16.11
C SER A 79 -14.14 2.72 -17.36
N ALA A 80 -13.76 3.94 -17.81
CA ALA A 80 -14.24 4.50 -19.08
C ALA A 80 -13.88 3.63 -20.30
N ALA A 81 -12.81 2.84 -20.21
CA ALA A 81 -12.41 1.89 -21.26
C ALA A 81 -13.15 0.54 -21.17
N GLY A 82 -13.93 0.32 -20.11
CA GLY A 82 -14.69 -0.92 -19.88
C GLY A 82 -13.97 -1.98 -19.05
N ALA A 83 -12.88 -1.64 -18.37
CA ALA A 83 -12.22 -2.55 -17.42
C ALA A 83 -13.12 -2.78 -16.19
N GLN A 84 -13.20 -4.02 -15.68
CA GLN A 84 -14.23 -4.43 -14.72
C GLN A 84 -13.69 -5.09 -13.45
N GLY A 85 -14.34 -4.79 -12.33
CA GLY A 85 -14.15 -5.45 -11.05
C GLY A 85 -12.90 -5.03 -10.28
N LEU A 86 -12.55 -5.83 -9.27
CA LEU A 86 -11.50 -5.53 -8.30
C LEU A 86 -10.12 -5.31 -8.93
N MET A 87 -9.80 -6.09 -9.94
CA MET A 87 -8.53 -6.11 -10.66
C MET A 87 -8.62 -5.47 -12.06
N GLN A 88 -9.75 -4.80 -12.36
CA GLN A 88 -10.00 -4.05 -13.59
C GLN A 88 -9.61 -4.84 -14.85
N LEU A 89 -10.17 -6.03 -15.00
CA LEU A 89 -9.94 -6.85 -16.19
C LEU A 89 -10.71 -6.29 -17.38
N MET A 90 -10.04 -6.12 -18.51
CA MET A 90 -10.71 -5.84 -19.78
C MET A 90 -11.59 -7.04 -20.18
N PRO A 91 -12.76 -6.85 -20.83
CA PRO A 91 -13.69 -7.94 -21.12
C PRO A 91 -13.07 -9.09 -21.93
N SER A 92 -12.22 -8.77 -22.92
CA SER A 92 -11.49 -9.77 -23.70
C SER A 92 -10.48 -10.56 -22.85
N THR A 93 -9.79 -9.88 -21.92
CA THR A 93 -8.87 -10.50 -20.96
C THR A 93 -9.61 -11.40 -19.98
N ALA A 94 -10.74 -10.94 -19.42
CA ALA A 94 -11.58 -11.72 -18.53
C ALA A 94 -12.05 -13.03 -19.20
N ALA A 95 -12.56 -12.93 -20.44
CA ALA A 95 -12.96 -14.09 -21.23
C ALA A 95 -11.81 -15.07 -21.47
N ALA A 96 -10.62 -14.57 -21.84
CA ALA A 96 -9.44 -15.41 -22.06
C ALA A 96 -8.94 -16.12 -20.80
N LEU A 97 -9.23 -15.56 -19.61
CA LEU A 97 -8.86 -16.12 -18.32
C LEU A 97 -9.92 -17.07 -17.73
N GLY A 98 -11.08 -17.19 -18.37
CA GLY A 98 -12.20 -18.00 -17.88
C GLY A 98 -13.04 -17.32 -16.80
N VAL A 99 -12.95 -15.99 -16.67
CA VAL A 99 -13.79 -15.18 -15.78
C VAL A 99 -15.14 -14.97 -16.43
N SER A 100 -16.18 -15.64 -15.91
CA SER A 100 -17.53 -15.58 -16.46
C SER A 100 -18.33 -14.39 -15.93
N ASP A 101 -18.09 -14.02 -14.67
CA ASP A 101 -18.62 -12.81 -14.05
C ASP A 101 -17.45 -11.96 -13.51
N PRO A 102 -17.10 -10.83 -14.16
CA PRO A 102 -16.01 -9.98 -13.72
C PRO A 102 -16.35 -9.14 -12.48
N PHE A 103 -17.61 -9.14 -12.01
CA PHE A 103 -18.02 -8.46 -10.78
C PHE A 103 -18.05 -9.39 -9.57
N ASP A 104 -17.97 -10.71 -9.79
CA ASP A 104 -17.74 -11.69 -8.72
C ASP A 104 -16.30 -11.54 -8.18
N PRO A 105 -16.10 -11.20 -6.89
CA PRO A 105 -14.77 -10.96 -6.33
C PRO A 105 -13.83 -12.15 -6.47
N ALA A 106 -14.32 -13.38 -6.26
CA ALA A 106 -13.48 -14.57 -6.28
C ALA A 106 -12.97 -14.86 -7.70
N GLN A 107 -13.84 -14.82 -8.71
CA GLN A 107 -13.45 -14.98 -10.11
C GLN A 107 -12.52 -13.86 -10.58
N ASN A 108 -12.83 -12.61 -10.24
CA ASN A 108 -12.03 -11.46 -10.69
C ASN A 108 -10.62 -11.47 -10.08
N ILE A 109 -10.51 -11.76 -8.78
CA ILE A 109 -9.21 -11.89 -8.09
C ILE A 109 -8.42 -13.09 -8.64
N ASP A 110 -9.04 -14.26 -8.83
CA ASP A 110 -8.34 -15.43 -9.37
C ASP A 110 -7.82 -15.19 -10.80
N GLY A 111 -8.66 -14.63 -11.66
CA GLY A 111 -8.29 -14.28 -13.03
C GLY A 111 -7.20 -13.21 -13.09
N GLY A 112 -7.35 -12.13 -12.33
CA GLY A 112 -6.34 -11.06 -12.31
C GLY A 112 -5.02 -11.48 -11.68
N ALA A 113 -5.03 -12.32 -10.63
CA ALA A 113 -3.82 -12.90 -10.07
C ALA A 113 -3.11 -13.79 -11.10
N ARG A 114 -3.85 -14.63 -11.83
CA ARG A 114 -3.30 -15.43 -12.93
C ARG A 114 -2.64 -14.55 -14.00
N TYR A 115 -3.31 -13.47 -14.40
CA TYR A 115 -2.77 -12.55 -15.42
C TYR A 115 -1.53 -11.81 -14.93
N LEU A 116 -1.50 -11.39 -13.66
CA LEU A 116 -0.34 -10.78 -13.02
C LEU A 116 0.85 -11.75 -12.98
N LYS A 117 0.63 -13.03 -12.60
CA LYS A 117 1.68 -14.05 -12.62
C LYS A 117 2.29 -14.21 -14.00
N GLN A 118 1.47 -14.25 -15.05
CA GLN A 118 1.97 -14.33 -16.44
C GLN A 118 2.89 -13.15 -16.79
N GLN A 119 2.62 -11.94 -16.28
CA GLN A 119 3.49 -10.79 -16.52
C GLN A 119 4.78 -10.89 -15.69
N LEU A 120 4.68 -11.32 -14.43
CA LEU A 120 5.85 -11.54 -13.58
C LEU A 120 6.82 -12.56 -14.19
N GLU A 121 6.30 -13.68 -14.69
CA GLU A 121 7.09 -14.71 -15.37
C GLU A 121 7.68 -14.21 -16.69
N ARG A 122 6.92 -13.42 -17.45
CA ARG A 122 7.35 -12.89 -18.76
C ARG A 122 8.50 -11.91 -18.64
N PHE A 123 8.47 -11.04 -17.62
CA PHE A 123 9.40 -9.92 -17.52
C PHE A 123 10.49 -10.10 -16.44
N GLY A 124 10.29 -10.97 -15.45
CA GLY A 124 11.25 -11.22 -14.37
C GLY A 124 11.51 -10.04 -13.43
N ASP A 125 10.91 -8.88 -13.71
CA ASP A 125 10.99 -7.65 -12.93
C ASP A 125 9.59 -7.16 -12.60
N THR A 126 9.34 -6.86 -11.33
CA THR A 126 8.02 -6.46 -10.82
C THR A 126 7.54 -5.17 -11.46
N ALA A 127 8.40 -4.17 -11.66
CA ALA A 127 7.99 -2.89 -12.24
C ALA A 127 7.60 -3.04 -13.71
N LEU A 128 8.34 -3.85 -14.48
CA LEU A 128 7.99 -4.19 -15.86
C LEU A 128 6.70 -5.02 -15.94
N ALA A 129 6.49 -5.97 -15.03
CA ALA A 129 5.26 -6.75 -14.97
C ALA A 129 4.03 -5.87 -14.69
N LEU A 130 4.13 -4.92 -13.77
CA LEU A 130 3.07 -3.95 -13.49
C LEU A 130 2.81 -3.02 -14.67
N ALA A 131 3.87 -2.55 -15.35
CA ALA A 131 3.72 -1.78 -16.57
C ALA A 131 3.01 -2.58 -17.67
N ALA A 132 3.33 -3.87 -17.82
CA ALA A 132 2.68 -4.76 -18.78
C ALA A 132 1.22 -5.08 -18.41
N TYR A 133 0.93 -5.21 -17.12
CA TYR A 133 -0.44 -5.40 -16.62
C TYR A 133 -1.32 -4.20 -17.02
N ASN A 134 -0.81 -2.97 -16.84
CA ASN A 134 -1.54 -1.73 -17.12
C ASN A 134 -1.57 -1.33 -18.60
N ALA A 135 -0.43 -1.34 -19.29
CA ALA A 135 -0.26 -0.81 -20.66
C ALA A 135 -0.24 -1.91 -21.74
N GLY A 136 -0.33 -3.18 -21.32
CA GLY A 136 -0.16 -4.35 -22.17
C GLY A 136 1.32 -4.73 -22.38
N PRO A 137 1.63 -6.04 -22.48
CA PRO A 137 3.00 -6.51 -22.63
C PRO A 137 3.66 -6.07 -23.94
N ALA A 138 2.89 -5.86 -25.00
CA ALA A 138 3.40 -5.36 -26.28
C ALA A 138 4.02 -3.96 -26.15
N SER A 139 3.47 -3.10 -25.27
CA SER A 139 4.02 -1.78 -24.99
C SER A 139 5.38 -1.89 -24.31
N VAL A 140 5.50 -2.73 -23.28
CA VAL A 140 6.78 -2.94 -22.57
C VAL A 140 7.86 -3.49 -23.50
N ILE A 141 7.50 -4.44 -24.37
CA ILE A 141 8.41 -4.98 -25.40
C ILE A 141 8.83 -3.89 -26.39
N LYS A 142 7.87 -3.11 -26.90
CA LYS A 142 8.13 -2.04 -27.88
C LYS A 142 9.11 -0.99 -27.36
N TYR A 143 8.97 -0.60 -26.09
CA TYR A 143 9.82 0.42 -25.47
C TYR A 143 11.05 -0.16 -24.76
N ASN A 144 11.20 -1.49 -24.73
CA ASN A 144 12.25 -2.19 -23.99
C ASN A 144 12.37 -1.71 -22.52
N GLY A 145 11.22 -1.55 -21.88
CA GLY A 145 11.11 -0.95 -20.54
C GLY A 145 9.71 -0.43 -20.24
N ILE A 146 9.57 0.31 -19.14
CA ILE A 146 8.31 0.99 -18.81
C ILE A 146 8.03 2.03 -19.90
N PRO A 147 6.88 1.96 -20.60
CA PRO A 147 6.57 2.90 -21.68
C PRO A 147 6.50 4.34 -21.13
N PRO A 148 6.79 5.37 -21.94
CA PRO A 148 6.72 6.78 -21.55
C PRO A 148 5.26 7.28 -21.47
N TYR A 149 4.37 6.46 -20.93
CA TYR A 149 2.98 6.79 -20.67
C TYR A 149 2.89 7.23 -19.22
N ARG A 150 2.60 8.52 -19.00
CA ARG A 150 2.52 9.10 -17.65
C ARG A 150 1.60 8.29 -16.73
N GLN A 151 0.44 7.85 -17.24
CA GLN A 151 -0.50 7.01 -16.50
C GLN A 151 0.11 5.69 -16.03
N THR A 152 0.89 5.02 -16.88
CA THR A 152 1.52 3.73 -16.55
C THR A 152 2.66 3.91 -15.54
N GLN A 153 3.47 4.95 -15.69
CA GLN A 153 4.51 5.28 -14.71
C GLN A 153 3.90 5.60 -13.33
N ASP A 154 2.83 6.41 -13.31
CA ASP A 154 2.08 6.73 -12.10
C ASP A 154 1.48 5.46 -11.47
N TYR A 155 0.93 4.55 -12.29
CA TYR A 155 0.39 3.26 -11.86
C TYR A 155 1.44 2.38 -11.18
N VAL A 156 2.61 2.20 -11.82
CA VAL A 156 3.70 1.39 -11.26
C VAL A 156 4.14 1.95 -9.90
N ASN A 157 4.38 3.26 -9.82
CA ASN A 157 4.77 3.91 -8.57
C ASN A 157 3.70 3.77 -7.48
N LYS A 158 2.42 3.91 -7.84
CA LYS A 158 1.28 3.75 -6.92
C LYS A 158 1.22 2.35 -6.33
N VAL A 159 1.34 1.31 -7.17
CA VAL A 159 1.30 -0.09 -6.71
C VAL A 159 2.50 -0.40 -5.81
N LEU A 160 3.72 0.00 -6.19
CA LEU A 160 4.91 -0.26 -5.37
C LEU A 160 4.84 0.43 -4.01
N SER A 161 4.28 1.64 -3.95
CA SER A 161 4.03 2.35 -2.69
C SER A 161 3.04 1.61 -1.78
N PHE A 162 1.93 1.12 -2.34
CA PHE A 162 0.97 0.30 -1.57
C PHE A 162 1.58 -1.04 -1.13
N MET A 163 2.33 -1.71 -2.00
CA MET A 163 3.00 -2.96 -1.69
C MET A 163 3.92 -2.80 -0.48
N ASN A 164 4.81 -1.79 -0.49
CA ASN A 164 5.68 -1.51 0.64
C ASN A 164 4.91 -1.27 1.95
N SER A 165 3.76 -0.59 1.86
CA SER A 165 2.90 -0.34 3.02
C SER A 165 2.23 -1.60 3.57
N TYR A 166 1.95 -2.58 2.70
CA TYR A 166 1.38 -3.87 3.09
C TYR A 166 2.44 -4.89 3.54
N SER A 167 3.66 -4.85 3.01
CA SER A 167 4.76 -5.74 3.43
C SER A 167 5.39 -5.35 4.78
N SER A 168 5.16 -4.11 5.25
CA SER A 168 5.68 -3.60 6.53
C SER A 168 4.75 -3.87 7.73
N ARG A 169 3.72 -4.70 7.56
CA ARG A 169 2.71 -5.06 8.57
C ARG A 169 2.81 -6.52 8.95
#